data_AF-A0A5P9H0A6-F1
#
_entry.id   AF-A0A5P9H0A6-F1
#
_cell.length_a   1.000
_cell.length_b   1.000
_cell.length_c   1.000
_cell.angle_alpha   90.00
_cell.angle_beta   90.00
_cell.angle_gamma   90.00
#
_symmetry.space_group_name_H-M   'P 1'
#
loop_
_entity.id
_entity.type
_entity.pdbx_description
1 polymer ?
#
loop_
_entity_poly.entity_id
_entity_poly.type
_entity_poly.pdbx_seq_one_letter_code
_entity_poly.pdbx_strand_id
1 'polypeptide(L)'
;MIETLTALLFAHVLADFVLQTDWIHRHKRHFGVMLLHSALVLVVSMAALGQVDALPVLALAALHLAIDCAKTYGNFKGLTAFLADQALHLLVIVAVAFHAPTLWATGAWADMPTLLPLMALLSGLIATLVAGQYAIGLLMRSHGTLIQQRGLRNGGRQIGLIERGLIFFFVMANQPLAVGFLITAKSILRFGTAARDQKTAEYVIIGTLASFAWAFLVAETTRAWMELLPPLEIARWLA
;
A
#
# COMPACT_ATOMS: atom_id res chain seq x y z
N MET A 1 15.77 5.73 14.20
CA MET A 1 14.46 5.07 14.41
C MET A 1 13.60 5.20 13.15
N ILE A 2 13.37 6.42 12.65
CA ILE A 2 12.55 6.68 11.46
C ILE A 2 13.16 6.04 10.20
N GLU A 3 14.48 5.94 10.11
CA GLU A 3 15.22 5.35 9.00
C GLU A 3 14.98 3.84 8.92
N THR A 4 15.17 3.14 10.05
CA THR A 4 14.88 1.71 10.18
C THR A 4 13.40 1.43 9.92
N LEU A 5 12.50 2.24 10.49
CA LEU A 5 11.06 2.12 10.23
C LEU A 5 10.76 2.25 8.74
N THR A 6 11.42 3.20 8.07
CA THR A 6 11.21 3.49 6.65
C THR A 6 11.63 2.34 5.76
N ALA A 7 12.83 1.80 5.98
CA ALA A 7 13.33 0.66 5.22
C ALA A 7 12.46 -0.59 5.44
N LEU A 8 12.04 -0.86 6.68
CA LEU A 8 11.18 -2.00 6.99
C LEU A 8 9.77 -1.86 6.42
N LEU A 9 9.17 -0.67 6.48
CA LEU A 9 7.86 -0.41 5.88
C LEU A 9 7.90 -0.58 4.36
N PHE A 10 8.96 -0.09 3.71
CA PHE A 10 9.19 -0.31 2.28
C PHE A 10 9.32 -1.79 1.95
N ALA A 11 10.10 -2.53 2.72
CA ALA A 11 10.26 -3.96 2.53
C ALA A 11 8.94 -4.73 2.65
N HIS A 12 8.13 -4.41 3.67
CA HIS A 12 6.81 -5.00 3.86
C HIS A 12 5.88 -4.73 2.68
N VAL A 13 5.76 -3.45 2.28
CA VAL A 13 4.87 -3.05 1.19
C VAL A 13 5.30 -3.69 -0.13
N LEU A 14 6.61 -3.78 -0.39
CA LEU A 14 7.14 -4.46 -1.57
C LEU A 14 6.85 -5.97 -1.53
N ALA A 15 7.10 -6.63 -0.41
CA ALA A 15 6.87 -8.07 -0.27
C ALA A 15 5.38 -8.44 -0.42
N ASP A 16 4.50 -7.79 0.33
CA ASP A 16 3.08 -8.18 0.43
C ASP A 16 2.23 -7.74 -0.77
N PHE A 17 2.57 -6.61 -1.42
CA PHE A 17 1.74 -6.07 -2.50
C PHE A 17 2.34 -6.26 -3.90
N VAL A 18 3.67 -6.36 -4.03
CA VAL A 18 4.33 -6.49 -5.34
C VAL A 18 4.83 -7.90 -5.57
N LEU A 19 5.55 -8.48 -4.62
CA LEU A 19 6.19 -9.79 -4.78
C LEU A 19 5.27 -10.97 -4.44
N GLN A 20 4.20 -10.75 -3.66
CA GLN A 20 3.19 -11.76 -3.39
C GLN A 20 2.28 -12.00 -4.61
N THR A 21 2.78 -12.77 -5.57
CA THR A 21 2.07 -13.05 -6.84
C THR A 21 0.73 -13.77 -6.66
N ASP A 22 -0.11 -13.74 -7.71
CA ASP A 22 -1.37 -14.49 -7.77
C ASP A 22 -1.18 -16.00 -7.55
N TRP A 23 -0.01 -16.55 -7.88
CA TRP A 23 0.30 -17.95 -7.60
C TRP A 23 0.49 -18.19 -6.10
N ILE A 24 1.27 -17.35 -5.42
CA ILE A 24 1.47 -17.42 -3.96
C ILE A 24 0.13 -17.29 -3.25
N HIS A 25 -0.70 -16.30 -3.64
CA HIS A 25 -1.99 -16.07 -3.02
C HIS A 25 -2.93 -17.29 -3.13
N ARG A 26 -2.98 -17.94 -4.31
CA ARG A 26 -3.82 -19.12 -4.54
C ARG A 26 -3.35 -20.36 -3.78
N HIS A 27 -2.06 -20.48 -3.53
CA HIS A 27 -1.47 -21.64 -2.85
C HIS A 27 -1.08 -21.35 -1.39
N LYS A 28 -1.49 -20.21 -0.82
CA LYS A 28 -1.06 -19.73 0.51
C LYS A 28 -1.41 -20.68 1.67
N ARG A 29 -2.33 -21.63 1.47
CA ARG A 29 -2.63 -22.70 2.44
C ARG A 29 -1.59 -23.82 2.49
N HIS A 30 -0.68 -23.90 1.53
CA HIS A 30 0.44 -24.83 1.59
C HIS A 30 1.56 -24.19 2.42
N PHE A 31 1.95 -24.83 3.52
CA PHE A 31 2.96 -24.29 4.43
C PHE A 31 4.29 -23.97 3.75
N GLY A 32 4.73 -24.76 2.77
CA GLY A 32 5.93 -24.45 1.98
C GLY A 32 5.84 -23.14 1.18
N VAL A 33 4.65 -22.77 0.69
CA VAL A 33 4.41 -21.50 0.01
C VAL A 33 4.39 -20.33 1.01
N MET A 34 3.93 -20.57 2.23
CA MET A 34 4.03 -19.58 3.31
C MET A 34 5.48 -19.32 3.70
N LEU A 35 6.27 -20.38 3.86
CA LEU A 35 7.71 -20.27 4.11
C LEU A 35 8.42 -19.52 2.98
N LEU A 36 8.06 -19.79 1.72
CA LEU A 36 8.59 -19.04 0.58
C LEU A 36 8.28 -17.54 0.68
N HIS A 37 7.02 -17.18 0.99
CA HIS A 37 6.65 -15.77 1.17
C HIS A 37 7.40 -15.12 2.34
N SER A 38 7.50 -15.78 3.48
CA SER A 38 8.25 -15.26 4.63
C SER A 38 9.75 -15.17 4.37
N ALA A 39 10.31 -16.05 3.53
CA ALA A 39 11.68 -15.93 3.05
C ALA A 39 11.86 -14.70 2.14
N LEU A 40 10.88 -14.38 1.28
CA LEU A 40 10.88 -13.15 0.50
C LEU A 40 10.82 -11.91 1.42
N VAL A 41 9.97 -11.91 2.44
CA VAL A 41 9.91 -10.83 3.44
C VAL A 41 11.28 -10.65 4.09
N LEU A 42 11.90 -11.73 4.56
CA LEU A 42 13.23 -11.71 5.17
C LEU A 42 14.29 -11.08 4.24
N VAL A 43 14.40 -11.61 3.00
CA VAL A 43 15.40 -11.17 2.02
C VAL A 43 15.19 -9.70 1.64
N VAL A 44 13.94 -9.28 1.45
CA VAL A 44 13.64 -7.90 1.09
C VAL A 44 13.87 -6.95 2.26
N SER A 45 13.56 -7.33 3.50
CA SER A 45 13.90 -6.54 4.69
C SER A 45 15.41 -6.40 4.88
N MET A 46 16.16 -7.48 4.68
CA MET A 46 17.63 -7.48 4.69
C MET A 46 18.19 -6.54 3.61
N ALA A 47 17.68 -6.65 2.37
CA ALA A 47 18.09 -5.82 1.26
C ALA A 47 17.76 -4.33 1.48
N ALA A 48 16.57 -4.03 1.99
CA ALA A 48 16.15 -2.65 2.29
C ALA A 48 16.99 -2.02 3.41
N LEU A 49 17.34 -2.78 4.45
CA LEU A 49 18.20 -2.30 5.53
C LEU A 49 19.70 -2.29 5.17
N GLY A 50 20.10 -3.04 4.15
CA GLY A 50 21.52 -3.29 3.86
C GLY A 50 22.17 -4.17 4.93
N GLN A 51 21.41 -5.06 5.54
CA GLN A 51 21.82 -5.91 6.66
C GLN A 51 21.51 -7.37 6.35
N VAL A 52 22.47 -8.27 6.51
CA VAL A 52 22.29 -9.71 6.23
C VAL A 52 22.22 -10.60 7.46
N ASP A 53 22.62 -10.09 8.63
CA ASP A 53 22.67 -10.87 9.87
C ASP A 53 22.19 -10.03 11.06
N ALA A 54 20.87 -9.87 11.14
CA ALA A 54 20.23 -9.13 12.22
C ALA A 54 19.09 -9.96 12.82
N LEU A 55 19.28 -10.41 14.06
CA LEU A 55 18.28 -11.16 14.83
C LEU A 55 16.89 -10.49 14.84
N PRO A 56 16.76 -9.14 14.98
CA PRO A 56 15.46 -8.49 14.90
C PRO A 56 14.74 -8.67 13.55
N VAL A 57 15.48 -8.80 12.44
CA VAL A 57 14.91 -9.00 11.10
C VAL A 57 14.44 -10.44 10.92
N LEU A 58 15.16 -11.42 11.48
CA LEU A 58 14.70 -12.80 11.56
C LEU A 58 13.42 -12.92 12.40
N ALA A 59 13.37 -12.23 13.56
CA ALA A 59 12.17 -12.18 14.39
C ALA A 59 10.99 -11.52 13.66
N LEU A 60 11.22 -10.46 12.90
CA LEU A 60 10.22 -9.82 12.04
C LEU A 60 9.64 -10.81 11.03
N ALA A 61 10.48 -11.56 10.31
CA ALA A 61 10.03 -12.54 9.33
C ALA A 61 9.26 -13.71 9.98
N ALA A 62 9.69 -14.16 11.15
CA ALA A 62 8.99 -15.21 11.91
C ALA A 62 7.61 -14.75 12.41
N LEU A 63 7.50 -13.50 12.89
CA LEU A 63 6.22 -12.91 13.29
C LEU A 63 5.31 -12.66 12.09
N HIS A 64 5.86 -12.23 10.95
CA HIS A 64 5.13 -12.11 9.68
C HIS A 64 4.50 -13.46 9.29
N LEU A 65 5.30 -14.54 9.27
CA LEU A 65 4.80 -15.90 9.03
C LEU A 65 3.67 -16.29 9.99
N ALA A 66 3.83 -15.99 11.29
CA ALA A 66 2.84 -16.32 12.31
C ALA A 66 1.51 -15.60 12.07
N ILE A 67 1.54 -14.30 11.74
CA ILE A 67 0.35 -13.51 11.41
C ILE A 67 -0.32 -14.08 10.15
N ASP A 68 0.45 -14.34 9.10
CA ASP A 68 -0.04 -14.91 7.86
C ASP A 68 -0.68 -16.29 8.06
N CYS A 69 -0.08 -17.14 8.90
CA CYS A 69 -0.61 -18.45 9.31
C CYS A 69 -1.95 -18.28 10.02
N ALA A 70 -2.00 -17.41 11.04
CA ALA A 70 -3.20 -17.17 11.81
C ALA A 70 -4.35 -16.69 10.92
N LYS A 71 -4.08 -15.75 10.01
CA LYS A 71 -5.06 -15.26 9.03
C LYS A 71 -5.55 -16.35 8.10
N THR A 72 -4.61 -17.10 7.50
CA THR A 72 -4.89 -18.05 6.40
C THR A 72 -5.60 -19.30 6.91
N TYR A 73 -5.11 -19.90 7.99
CA TYR A 73 -5.69 -21.10 8.60
C TYR A 73 -6.93 -20.77 9.44
N GLY A 74 -7.00 -19.58 10.04
CA GLY A 74 -8.20 -19.07 10.70
C GLY A 74 -9.34 -18.70 9.73
N ASN A 75 -9.10 -18.72 8.42
CA ASN A 75 -10.10 -18.44 7.37
C ASN A 75 -10.76 -17.05 7.51
N PHE A 76 -10.04 -16.07 8.06
CA PHE A 76 -10.50 -14.69 8.18
C PHE A 76 -10.51 -14.01 6.79
N LYS A 77 -11.64 -13.40 6.42
CA LYS A 77 -11.87 -12.84 5.07
C LYS A 77 -12.55 -11.47 5.13
N GLY A 78 -12.48 -10.74 4.02
CA GLY A 78 -13.13 -9.44 3.86
C GLY A 78 -12.22 -8.27 4.25
N LEU A 79 -12.78 -7.06 4.17
CA LEU A 79 -12.03 -5.83 4.43
C LEU A 79 -11.51 -5.76 5.87
N THR A 80 -12.29 -6.17 6.86
CA THR A 80 -11.89 -6.13 8.27
C THR A 80 -10.68 -7.03 8.53
N ALA A 81 -10.71 -8.26 8.03
CA ALA A 81 -9.57 -9.19 8.13
C ALA A 81 -8.33 -8.66 7.40
N PHE A 82 -8.50 -7.99 6.26
CA PHE A 82 -7.40 -7.34 5.54
C PHE A 82 -6.80 -6.18 6.34
N LEU A 83 -7.63 -5.29 6.91
CA LEU A 83 -7.15 -4.15 7.69
C LEU A 83 -6.48 -4.59 9.00
N ALA A 84 -7.06 -5.58 9.70
CA ALA A 84 -6.48 -6.13 10.93
C ALA A 84 -5.12 -6.79 10.67
N ASP A 85 -5.01 -7.53 9.57
CA ASP A 85 -3.75 -8.13 9.11
C ASP A 85 -2.66 -7.09 8.85
N GLN A 86 -2.98 -6.04 8.09
CA GLN A 86 -2.02 -4.97 7.81
C GLN A 86 -1.64 -4.18 9.09
N ALA A 87 -2.58 -4.00 10.03
CA ALA A 87 -2.31 -3.37 11.32
C ALA A 87 -1.36 -4.20 12.20
N LEU A 88 -1.52 -5.53 12.22
CA LEU A 88 -0.63 -6.43 12.97
C LEU A 88 0.79 -6.40 12.39
N HIS A 89 0.94 -6.45 11.07
CA HIS A 89 2.25 -6.34 10.42
C HIS A 89 2.90 -4.98 10.71
N LEU A 90 2.14 -3.88 10.60
CA LEU A 90 2.64 -2.55 10.94
C LEU A 90 3.08 -2.45 12.41
N LEU A 91 2.32 -3.05 13.33
CA LEU A 91 2.67 -3.09 14.74
C LEU A 91 4.02 -3.81 14.97
N VAL A 92 4.23 -4.95 14.30
CA VAL A 92 5.51 -5.68 14.36
C VAL A 92 6.65 -4.83 13.81
N ILE A 93 6.46 -4.16 12.66
CA ILE A 93 7.46 -3.29 12.04
C ILE A 93 7.84 -2.13 12.98
N VAL A 94 6.84 -1.47 13.58
CA VAL A 94 7.06 -0.39 14.57
C VAL A 94 7.79 -0.91 15.79
N ALA A 95 7.39 -2.08 16.33
CA ALA A 95 8.05 -2.68 17.49
C ALA A 95 9.52 -3.02 17.21
N VAL A 96 9.82 -3.57 16.04
CA VAL A 96 11.19 -3.89 15.61
C VAL A 96 12.01 -2.61 15.41
N ALA A 97 11.45 -1.59 14.75
CA ALA A 97 12.13 -0.31 14.55
C ALA A 97 12.37 0.46 15.86
N PHE A 98 11.51 0.28 16.86
CA PHE A 98 11.69 0.84 18.19
C PHE A 98 12.74 0.07 19.00
N HIS A 99 12.70 -1.26 18.95
CA HIS A 99 13.64 -2.12 19.67
C HIS A 99 15.07 -2.05 19.11
N ALA A 100 15.20 -1.96 17.78
CA ALA A 100 16.48 -1.94 17.07
C ALA A 100 16.57 -0.71 16.14
N PRO A 101 16.61 0.51 16.68
CA PRO A 101 16.51 1.74 15.89
C PRO A 101 17.70 2.00 14.98
N THR A 102 18.84 1.35 15.24
CA THR A 102 20.12 1.51 14.53
C THR A 102 20.35 0.52 13.39
N LEU A 103 19.37 -0.33 13.04
CA LEU A 103 19.52 -1.32 11.96
C LEU A 103 19.90 -0.67 10.63
N TRP A 104 19.26 0.44 10.27
CA TRP A 104 19.65 1.23 9.08
C TRP A 104 21.07 1.78 9.21
N ALA A 105 21.39 2.44 10.33
CA ALA A 105 22.65 3.15 10.55
C ALA A 105 23.88 2.22 10.58
N THR A 106 23.67 0.93 10.82
CA THR A 106 24.74 -0.09 10.81
C THR A 106 24.79 -0.87 9.50
N GLY A 107 23.84 -0.64 8.59
CA GLY A 107 23.73 -1.35 7.32
C GLY A 107 24.62 -0.77 6.22
N ALA A 108 24.78 -1.54 5.14
CA ALA A 108 25.61 -1.15 3.98
C ALA A 108 25.15 0.14 3.29
N TRP A 109 23.91 0.56 3.51
CA TRP A 109 23.31 1.78 2.93
C TRP A 109 23.35 2.98 3.88
N ALA A 110 23.98 2.88 5.05
CA ALA A 110 23.97 3.93 6.07
C ALA A 110 24.43 5.30 5.52
N ASP A 111 25.42 5.30 4.62
CA ASP A 111 25.99 6.49 3.99
C ASP A 111 25.18 6.98 2.76
N MET A 112 24.02 6.37 2.47
CA MET A 112 23.12 6.74 1.36
C MET A 112 21.75 7.19 1.88
N PRO A 113 21.66 8.28 2.66
CA PRO A 113 20.40 8.74 3.27
C PRO A 113 19.31 9.10 2.26
N THR A 114 19.68 9.41 1.00
CA THR A 114 18.75 9.71 -0.10
C THR A 114 17.91 8.50 -0.55
N LEU A 115 18.28 7.28 -0.16
CA LEU A 115 17.47 6.09 -0.42
C LEU A 115 16.20 6.06 0.42
N LEU A 116 16.22 6.60 1.64
CA LEU A 116 15.07 6.61 2.56
C LEU A 116 13.85 7.33 1.98
N PRO A 117 13.93 8.58 1.49
CA PRO A 117 12.77 9.24 0.93
C PRO A 117 12.31 8.61 -0.41
N LEU A 118 13.20 7.95 -1.16
CA LEU A 118 12.80 7.14 -2.32
C LEU A 118 11.99 5.92 -1.89
N MET A 119 12.44 5.20 -0.86
CA MET A 119 11.71 4.09 -0.25
C MET A 119 10.34 4.54 0.26
N ALA A 120 10.27 5.71 0.91
CA ALA A 120 9.00 6.28 1.38
C ALA A 120 8.05 6.62 0.22
N LEU A 121 8.54 7.29 -0.81
CA LEU A 121 7.77 7.63 -2.01
C LEU A 121 7.22 6.38 -2.71
N LEU A 122 8.06 5.36 -2.92
CA LEU A 122 7.65 4.09 -3.54
C LEU A 122 6.65 3.33 -2.66
N SER A 123 6.83 3.32 -1.34
CA SER A 123 5.88 2.73 -0.40
C SER A 123 4.51 3.39 -0.51
N GLY A 124 4.47 4.73 -0.50
CA GLY A 124 3.25 5.51 -0.66
C GLY A 124 2.55 5.25 -2.00
N LEU A 125 3.32 5.15 -3.08
CA LEU A 125 2.78 4.85 -4.41
C LEU A 125 2.18 3.44 -4.46
N ILE A 126 2.88 2.42 -3.97
CA ILE A 126 2.38 1.04 -3.92
C ILE A 126 1.14 0.95 -3.03
N ALA A 127 1.14 1.58 -1.85
CA ALA A 127 -0.01 1.60 -0.95
C ALA A 127 -1.22 2.30 -1.58
N THR A 128 -1.00 3.39 -2.32
CA THR A 128 -2.06 4.12 -3.01
C THR A 128 -2.64 3.30 -4.17
N LEU A 129 -1.79 2.72 -5.01
CA LEU A 129 -2.22 2.04 -6.23
C LEU A 129 -2.67 0.60 -5.96
N VAL A 130 -1.80 -0.21 -5.36
CA VAL A 130 -1.95 -1.65 -5.23
C VAL A 130 -2.74 -2.01 -3.97
N ALA A 131 -2.33 -1.55 -2.80
CA ALA A 131 -3.09 -1.82 -1.57
C ALA A 131 -4.49 -1.19 -1.64
N GLY A 132 -4.60 0.01 -2.20
CA GLY A 132 -5.89 0.64 -2.49
C GLY A 132 -6.77 -0.18 -3.43
N GLN A 133 -6.19 -0.84 -4.44
CA GLN A 133 -6.95 -1.74 -5.33
C GLN A 133 -7.59 -2.91 -4.55
N TYR A 134 -6.82 -3.52 -3.64
CA TYR A 134 -7.32 -4.61 -2.79
C TYR A 134 -8.36 -4.12 -1.78
N ALA A 135 -8.09 -3.03 -1.06
CA ALA A 135 -8.98 -2.48 -0.06
C ALA A 135 -10.35 -2.08 -0.65
N ILE A 136 -10.33 -1.31 -1.74
CA ILE A 136 -11.57 -0.88 -2.42
C ILE A 136 -12.28 -2.07 -3.07
N GLY A 137 -11.54 -3.01 -3.64
CA GLY A 137 -12.11 -4.25 -4.18
C GLY A 137 -12.85 -5.07 -3.12
N LEU A 138 -12.27 -5.22 -1.93
CA LEU A 138 -12.89 -5.92 -0.80
C LEU A 138 -14.13 -5.18 -0.27
N LEU A 139 -14.06 -3.85 -0.15
CA LEU A 139 -15.20 -3.02 0.26
C LEU A 139 -16.37 -3.14 -0.72
N MET A 140 -16.08 -3.15 -2.03
CA MET A 140 -17.09 -3.16 -3.09
C MET A 140 -17.64 -4.55 -3.41
N ARG A 141 -17.02 -5.62 -2.91
CA ARG A 141 -17.39 -7.00 -3.24
C ARG A 141 -18.85 -7.34 -2.92
N SER A 142 -19.39 -6.89 -1.78
CA SER A 142 -20.78 -7.13 -1.39
C SER A 142 -21.76 -6.42 -2.33
N HIS A 143 -21.46 -5.17 -2.67
CA HIS A 143 -22.29 -4.32 -3.51
C HIS A 143 -22.27 -4.72 -4.99
N GLY A 144 -21.14 -5.24 -5.49
CA GLY A 144 -20.96 -5.57 -6.91
C GLY A 144 -21.84 -6.71 -7.42
N THR A 145 -22.35 -7.58 -6.54
CA THR A 145 -23.29 -8.65 -6.91
C THR A 145 -24.69 -8.14 -7.26
N LEU A 146 -25.01 -6.91 -6.86
CA LEU A 146 -26.34 -6.31 -6.99
C LEU A 146 -26.52 -5.50 -8.28
N ILE A 147 -25.52 -5.50 -9.17
CA ILE A 147 -25.41 -4.54 -10.27
C ILE A 147 -25.09 -5.25 -11.58
N GLN A 148 -25.75 -4.82 -12.66
CA GLN A 148 -25.41 -5.28 -14.00
C GLN A 148 -24.10 -4.64 -14.46
N GLN A 149 -23.10 -5.47 -14.80
CA GLN A 149 -21.87 -4.96 -15.40
C GLN A 149 -22.13 -4.51 -16.84
N ARG A 150 -22.47 -3.24 -17.01
CA ARG A 150 -22.54 -2.57 -18.31
C ARG A 150 -21.25 -1.78 -18.51
N GLY A 151 -20.40 -2.18 -19.47
CA GLY A 151 -19.16 -1.48 -19.81
C GLY A 151 -17.98 -2.41 -20.10
N LEU A 152 -16.78 -1.84 -20.14
CA LEU A 152 -15.53 -2.55 -20.42
C LEU A 152 -15.15 -3.52 -19.29
N ARG A 153 -14.60 -4.68 -19.68
CA ARG A 153 -14.04 -5.66 -18.73
C ARG A 153 -12.95 -4.99 -17.88
N ASN A 154 -13.11 -5.03 -16.55
CA ASN A 154 -12.22 -4.36 -15.58
C ASN A 154 -12.13 -2.81 -15.70
N GLY A 155 -13.09 -2.15 -16.37
CA GLY A 155 -13.06 -0.69 -16.57
C GLY A 155 -12.95 0.08 -15.25
N GLY A 156 -13.73 -0.29 -14.23
CA GLY A 156 -13.66 0.36 -12.91
C GLY A 156 -12.30 0.21 -12.22
N ARG A 157 -11.60 -0.92 -12.41
CA ARG A 157 -10.24 -1.13 -11.88
C ARG A 157 -9.23 -0.23 -12.56
N GLN A 158 -9.30 -0.09 -13.88
CA GLN A 158 -8.39 0.78 -14.64
C GLN A 158 -8.62 2.26 -14.33
N ILE A 159 -9.89 2.71 -14.32
CA ILE A 159 -10.26 4.07 -13.94
C ILE A 159 -9.78 4.39 -12.53
N GLY A 160 -10.04 3.49 -11.57
CA GLY A 160 -9.59 3.68 -10.19
C GLY A 160 -8.06 3.76 -10.07
N LEU A 161 -7.30 2.97 -10.84
CA LEU A 161 -5.83 3.06 -10.84
C LEU A 161 -5.34 4.42 -11.32
N ILE A 162 -5.87 4.92 -12.44
CA ILE A 162 -5.49 6.21 -13.02
C ILE A 162 -5.82 7.34 -12.05
N GLU A 163 -7.02 7.34 -11.46
CA GLU A 163 -7.45 8.37 -10.53
C GLU A 163 -6.60 8.40 -9.26
N ARG A 164 -6.33 7.23 -8.65
CA ARG A 164 -5.45 7.18 -7.47
C ARG A 164 -4.03 7.64 -7.80
N GLY A 165 -3.54 7.33 -8.99
CA GLY A 165 -2.25 7.83 -9.49
C GLY A 165 -2.22 9.35 -9.64
N LEU A 166 -3.26 9.95 -10.24
CA LEU A 166 -3.39 11.40 -10.36
C LEU A 166 -3.52 12.08 -8.99
N ILE A 167 -4.30 11.51 -8.07
CA ILE A 167 -4.41 12.03 -6.69
C ILE A 167 -3.04 12.04 -6.02
N PHE A 168 -2.33 10.90 -6.05
CA PHE A 168 -1.00 10.80 -5.46
C PHE A 168 -0.04 11.82 -6.08
N PHE A 169 -0.02 11.94 -7.41
CA PHE A 169 0.80 12.90 -8.12
C PHE A 169 0.51 14.35 -7.71
N PHE A 170 -0.75 14.77 -7.71
CA PHE A 170 -1.11 16.15 -7.35
C PHE A 170 -0.81 16.48 -5.88
N VAL A 171 -0.98 15.53 -4.97
CA VAL A 171 -0.60 15.72 -3.55
C VAL A 171 0.91 15.86 -3.40
N MET A 172 1.70 15.00 -4.04
CA MET A 172 3.17 15.11 -4.06
C MET A 172 3.65 16.40 -4.71
N ALA A 173 2.95 16.89 -5.74
CA ALA A 173 3.24 18.16 -6.41
C ALA A 173 2.76 19.40 -5.61
N ASN A 174 2.23 19.21 -4.40
CA ASN A 174 1.65 20.26 -3.57
C ASN A 174 0.50 21.04 -4.26
N GLN A 175 -0.33 20.32 -5.03
CA GLN A 175 -1.49 20.83 -5.77
C GLN A 175 -2.81 20.15 -5.32
N PRO A 176 -3.20 20.20 -4.03
CA PRO A 176 -4.42 19.54 -3.55
C PRO A 176 -5.71 20.08 -4.21
N LEU A 177 -5.70 21.33 -4.70
CA LEU A 177 -6.84 21.88 -5.45
C LEU A 177 -7.09 21.14 -6.78
N ALA A 178 -6.04 20.66 -7.45
CA ALA A 178 -6.16 19.87 -8.68
C ALA A 178 -6.88 18.53 -8.43
N VAL A 179 -6.74 17.98 -7.22
CA VAL A 179 -7.49 16.80 -6.79
C VAL A 179 -8.99 17.09 -6.71
N GLY A 180 -9.38 18.26 -6.17
CA GLY A 180 -10.78 18.69 -6.14
C GLY A 180 -11.38 18.82 -7.54
N PHE A 181 -10.62 19.37 -8.50
CA PHE A 181 -11.03 19.45 -9.90
C PHE A 181 -11.24 18.06 -10.52
N LEU A 182 -10.33 17.11 -10.29
CA LEU A 182 -10.46 15.72 -10.76
C LEU A 182 -11.77 15.06 -10.31
N ILE A 183 -12.11 15.20 -9.02
CA ILE A 183 -13.35 14.63 -8.44
C ILE A 183 -14.59 15.34 -8.98
N THR A 184 -14.53 16.65 -9.16
CA THR A 184 -15.63 17.45 -9.72
C THR A 184 -15.92 17.06 -11.16
N ALA A 185 -14.86 16.97 -12.00
CA ALA A 185 -14.97 16.55 -13.40
C ALA A 185 -15.60 15.14 -13.52
N LYS A 186 -15.17 14.20 -12.68
CA LYS A 186 -15.75 12.85 -12.63
C LYS A 186 -17.23 12.85 -12.26
N SER A 187 -17.62 13.69 -11.29
CA SER A 187 -19.00 13.79 -10.85
C SER A 187 -19.90 14.34 -11.97
N ILE A 188 -19.44 15.35 -12.72
CA ILE A 188 -20.14 15.93 -13.88
C ILE A 188 -20.45 14.85 -14.93
N LEU A 189 -19.45 14.04 -15.31
CA LEU A 189 -19.60 12.99 -16.32
C LEU A 189 -20.61 11.90 -15.94
N ARG A 190 -20.99 11.82 -14.65
CA ARG A 190 -21.79 10.73 -14.13
C ARG A 190 -23.25 11.08 -13.83
N PHE A 191 -23.60 12.37 -13.75
CA PHE A 191 -24.98 12.82 -13.52
C PHE A 191 -25.99 12.22 -14.51
N GLY A 192 -25.61 12.05 -15.79
CA GLY A 192 -26.49 11.46 -16.80
C GLY A 192 -26.84 9.97 -16.57
N THR A 193 -25.99 9.22 -15.86
CA THR A 193 -26.24 7.80 -15.54
C THR A 193 -27.08 7.60 -14.27
N ALA A 194 -26.98 8.52 -13.31
CA ALA A 194 -27.70 8.43 -12.05
C ALA A 194 -29.24 8.49 -12.22
N ALA A 195 -29.71 9.19 -13.26
CA ALA A 195 -31.13 9.32 -13.56
C ALA A 195 -31.79 8.03 -14.09
N ARG A 196 -31.01 7.00 -14.48
CA ARG A 196 -31.52 5.77 -15.11
C ARG A 196 -31.38 4.51 -14.26
N ASP A 197 -30.45 4.48 -13.31
CA ASP A 197 -30.21 3.32 -12.44
C ASP A 197 -29.60 3.73 -11.09
N GLN A 198 -30.45 3.85 -10.07
CA GLN A 198 -30.08 4.30 -8.73
C GLN A 198 -29.05 3.38 -8.06
N LYS A 199 -29.16 2.06 -8.21
CA LYS A 199 -28.23 1.11 -7.56
C LYS A 199 -26.82 1.25 -8.13
N THR A 200 -26.71 1.39 -9.46
CA THR A 200 -25.43 1.68 -10.12
C THR A 200 -24.88 3.06 -9.73
N ALA A 201 -25.77 4.03 -9.51
CA ALA A 201 -25.42 5.36 -9.01
C ALA A 201 -24.84 5.29 -7.58
N GLU A 202 -25.46 4.56 -6.66
CA GLU A 202 -24.96 4.42 -5.30
C GLU A 202 -23.62 3.69 -5.27
N TYR A 203 -23.49 2.57 -5.99
CA TYR A 203 -22.26 1.78 -6.02
C TYR A 203 -21.04 2.55 -6.48
N VAL A 204 -21.10 3.22 -7.64
CA VAL A 204 -19.92 3.93 -8.12
C VAL A 204 -19.70 5.21 -7.28
N ILE A 205 -20.71 5.79 -6.60
CA ILE A 205 -20.50 6.92 -5.66
C ILE A 205 -19.69 6.42 -4.45
N ILE A 206 -20.15 5.34 -3.80
CA ILE A 206 -19.47 4.75 -2.64
C ILE A 206 -18.04 4.35 -3.03
N GLY A 207 -17.87 3.65 -4.16
CA GLY A 207 -16.56 3.21 -4.64
C GLY A 207 -15.62 4.38 -4.95
N THR A 208 -16.12 5.46 -5.56
CA THR A 208 -15.31 6.64 -5.88
C THR A 208 -14.89 7.39 -4.62
N LEU A 209 -15.83 7.66 -3.70
CA LEU A 209 -15.53 8.37 -2.46
C LEU A 209 -14.56 7.59 -1.58
N ALA A 210 -14.74 6.27 -1.46
CA ALA A 210 -13.82 5.42 -0.70
C ALA A 210 -12.42 5.38 -1.35
N SER A 211 -12.34 5.23 -2.68
CA SER A 211 -11.06 5.22 -3.39
C SER A 211 -10.33 6.56 -3.31
N PHE A 212 -11.08 7.67 -3.37
CA PHE A 212 -10.56 9.02 -3.17
C PHE A 212 -10.02 9.19 -1.75
N ALA A 213 -10.81 8.87 -0.73
CA ALA A 213 -10.41 9.01 0.67
C ALA A 213 -9.15 8.18 0.97
N TRP A 214 -9.08 6.94 0.47
CA TRP A 214 -7.88 6.10 0.58
C TRP A 214 -6.66 6.77 -0.05
N ALA A 215 -6.74 7.16 -1.32
CA ALA A 215 -5.60 7.70 -2.05
C ALA A 215 -5.13 9.03 -1.47
N PHE A 216 -6.06 9.91 -1.11
CA PHE A 216 -5.74 11.19 -0.50
C PHE A 216 -5.05 11.01 0.85
N LEU A 217 -5.60 10.17 1.73
CA LEU A 217 -5.01 9.91 3.05
C LEU A 217 -3.60 9.31 2.94
N VAL A 218 -3.41 8.30 2.09
CA VAL A 218 -2.09 7.67 1.90
C VAL A 218 -1.10 8.66 1.29
N ALA A 219 -1.52 9.46 0.32
CA ALA A 219 -0.65 10.47 -0.30
C ALA A 219 -0.23 11.55 0.69
N GLU A 220 -1.16 12.13 1.45
CA GLU A 220 -0.84 13.13 2.47
C GLU A 220 0.04 12.55 3.58
N THR A 221 -0.22 11.31 4.01
CA THR A 221 0.64 10.61 4.99
C THR A 221 2.05 10.40 4.43
N THR A 222 2.17 10.03 3.16
CA THR A 222 3.47 9.87 2.49
C THR A 222 4.21 11.22 2.43
N ARG A 223 3.50 12.31 2.12
CA ARG A 223 4.07 13.66 2.06
C ARG A 223 4.63 14.08 3.41
N ALA A 224 3.81 13.98 4.46
CA ALA A 224 4.21 14.29 5.83
C ALA A 224 5.36 13.40 6.32
N TRP A 225 5.37 12.13 5.93
CA TRP A 225 6.47 11.22 6.22
C TRP A 225 7.77 11.64 5.53
N MET A 226 7.72 12.08 4.27
CA MET A 226 8.90 12.58 3.55
C MET A 226 9.48 13.85 4.19
N GLU A 227 8.67 14.69 4.83
CA GLU A 227 9.14 15.86 5.58
C GLU A 227 9.98 15.49 6.82
N LEU A 228 9.86 14.25 7.32
CA LEU A 228 10.66 13.71 8.43
C LEU A 228 11.98 13.07 7.97
N LEU A 229 12.20 12.96 6.67
CA LEU A 229 13.37 12.31 6.06
C LEU A 229 14.31 13.34 5.42
N PRO A 230 15.57 12.97 5.15
CA PRO A 230 16.48 13.80 4.37
C PRO A 230 15.84 14.19 3.01
N PRO A 231 16.08 15.41 2.51
CA PRO A 231 15.48 15.86 1.26
C PRO A 231 15.93 14.99 0.09
N LEU A 232 15.01 14.70 -0.84
CA LEU A 232 15.36 14.14 -2.14
C LEU A 232 16.09 15.20 -2.96
N GLU A 233 17.41 15.10 -3.06
CA GLU A 233 18.24 15.97 -3.91
C GLU A 233 18.08 15.68 -5.41
N ILE A 234 16.87 15.44 -5.90
CA ILE A 234 16.60 15.21 -7.33
C ILE A 234 16.68 16.54 -8.12
N ALA A 235 16.59 17.69 -7.45
CA ALA A 235 16.34 18.99 -8.11
C ALA A 235 17.38 20.09 -7.84
N ARG A 236 18.66 19.77 -7.62
CA ARG A 236 19.71 20.81 -7.59
C ARG A 236 20.22 21.23 -8.98
N TRP A 237 19.69 20.63 -10.05
CA TRP A 237 20.10 20.89 -11.45
C TRP A 237 19.14 21.78 -12.25
N LEU A 238 18.09 22.33 -11.61
CA LEU A 238 17.09 23.20 -12.27
C LEU A 238 16.94 24.58 -11.59
N ALA A 239 17.92 25.01 -10.81
CA ALA A 239 18.01 26.36 -10.26
C ALA A 239 19.06 27.19 -11.00
#